data_AF-A0A0H3D2T4-F1
#
_entry.id   AF-A0A0H3D2T4-F1
#
_cell.length_a   1.000
_cell.length_b   1.000
_cell.length_c   1.000
_cell.angle_alpha   90.00
_cell.angle_beta   90.00
_cell.angle_gamma   90.00
#
_symmetry.space_group_name_H-M   'P 1'
#
loop_
_entity.id
_entity.type
_entity.pdbx_description
1 polymer ?
#
loop_
_entity_poly.entity_id
_entity_poly.type
_entity_poly.pdbx_seq_one_letter_code
_entity_poly.pdbx_strand_id
1 'polypeptide(L)' 'MTSGAGDRLIEFLDGLRRGAVLRGNDGRKFVLVFPLAGSFVRVVQGRVMTSASTHADPAAARKGGDYVLLD' A
#
# COMPACT_ATOMS: atom_id res chain seq x y z
N MET A 1 -17.47 -7.19 -13.07
CA MET A 1 -17.15 -8.27 -12.11
C MET A 1 -16.68 -7.62 -10.83
N THR A 2 -17.50 -7.59 -9.78
CA THR A 2 -17.11 -7.04 -8.48
C THR A 2 -16.27 -8.08 -7.75
N SER A 3 -14.95 -7.95 -7.84
CA SER A 3 -14.01 -8.72 -7.03
C SER A 3 -14.28 -8.50 -5.55
N GLY A 4 -14.38 -9.60 -4.80
CA GLY A 4 -14.73 -9.62 -3.38
C GLY A 4 -13.55 -9.21 -2.49
N ALA A 5 -13.82 -8.99 -1.20
CA ALA A 5 -12.76 -8.66 -0.23
C ALA A 5 -11.68 -9.75 -0.14
N GLY A 6 -12.02 -11.01 -0.42
CA GLY A 6 -11.08 -12.14 -0.41
C GLY A 6 -10.01 -12.06 -1.50
N ASP A 7 -10.40 -11.72 -2.73
CA ASP A 7 -9.45 -11.62 -3.86
C ASP A 7 -8.39 -10.54 -3.60
N ARG A 8 -8.80 -9.43 -2.97
CA ARG A 8 -7.90 -8.32 -2.63
C ARG A 8 -6.88 -8.71 -1.57
N LEU A 9 -7.27 -9.57 -0.62
CA LEU A 9 -6.35 -10.11 0.36
C LEU A 9 -5.33 -11.04 -0.30
N ILE A 10 -5.77 -11.90 -1.22
CA ILE A 10 -4.88 -12.80 -1.96
C ILE A 10 -3.88 -11.99 -2.79
N GLU A 11 -4.33 -10.95 -3.49
CA GLU A 11 -3.45 -10.07 -4.26
C GLU A 11 -2.45 -9.34 -3.37
N PHE A 12 -2.87 -8.86 -2.21
CA PHE A 12 -1.97 -8.27 -1.21
C PHE A 12 -0.93 -9.27 -0.71
N LEU A 13 -1.34 -10.50 -0.34
CA LEU A 13 -0.43 -11.55 0.14
C LEU A 13 0.56 -12.00 -0.94
N ASP A 14 0.12 -12.13 -2.19
CA ASP A 14 1.02 -12.43 -3.31
C ASP A 14 1.93 -11.23 -3.62
N GLY A 15 1.47 -10.00 -3.40
CA GLY A 15 2.30 -8.79 -3.41
C GLY A 15 3.39 -8.84 -2.34
N LEU A 16 3.06 -9.24 -1.11
CA LEU A 16 4.03 -9.42 -0.02
C LEU A 16 5.08 -10.48 -0.40
N ARG A 17 4.63 -11.66 -0.85
CA ARG A 17 5.52 -12.75 -1.28
C ARG A 17 6.51 -12.35 -2.37
N ARG A 18 6.13 -11.41 -3.24
CA ARG A 18 6.97 -10.89 -4.33
C ARG A 18 7.82 -9.69 -3.92
N GLY A 19 7.79 -9.29 -2.64
CA GLY A 19 8.47 -8.09 -2.16
C GLY A 19 7.91 -6.80 -2.78
N ALA A 20 6.66 -6.77 -3.23
CA ALA A 20 6.08 -5.61 -3.90
C ALA A 20 5.42 -4.62 -2.92
N VAL A 21 5.28 -5.00 -1.64
CA VAL A 21 4.73 -4.15 -0.60
C VAL A 21 5.84 -3.35 0.05
N LEU A 22 5.60 -2.06 0.17
CA LEU A 22 6.48 -1.11 0.79
C LEU A 22 5.96 -0.74 2.17
N ARG A 23 6.88 -0.63 3.12
CA ARG A 23 6.65 -0.12 4.45
C ARG A 23 7.56 1.07 4.70
N GLY A 24 7.01 2.14 5.25
CA GLY A 24 7.79 3.34 5.52
C GLY A 24 7.09 4.29 6.47
N ASN A 25 7.67 5.48 6.58
CA ASN A 25 7.05 6.59 7.31
C ASN A 25 6.94 7.82 6.41
N ASP A 26 5.84 8.55 6.55
CA ASP A 26 5.65 9.90 6.03
C ASP A 26 5.58 10.85 7.22
N GLY A 27 6.72 11.47 7.53
CA GLY A 27 6.97 12.14 8.79
C GLY A 27 6.79 11.19 9.99
N ARG A 28 5.79 11.45 10.84
CA ARG A 28 5.48 10.62 12.03
C ARG A 28 4.42 9.54 11.76
N LYS A 29 3.93 9.43 10.53
CA LYS A 29 2.84 8.51 10.18
C LYS A 29 3.42 7.26 9.56
N PHE A 30 2.89 6.11 9.98
CA PHE A 30 3.23 4.83 9.39
C PHE A 30 2.52 4.67 8.05
N VAL A 31 3.20 4.16 7.03
CA VAL A 31 2.66 4.03 5.68
C VAL A 31 2.95 2.66 5.10
N LEU A 32 1.93 2.06 4.50
CA LEU A 32 2.04 0.89 3.63
C LEU A 32 1.65 1.28 2.20
N VAL A 33 2.42 0.81 1.22
CA VAL A 33 2.07 0.94 -0.20
C VAL A 33 2.11 -0.44 -0.84
N PHE A 34 1.04 -0.84 -1.51
CA PHE A 34 0.98 -2.12 -2.21
C PHE A 34 0.20 -2.03 -3.52
N PRO A 35 0.55 -2.85 -4.53
CA PRO A 35 -0.26 -2.96 -5.73
C PRO A 35 -1.61 -3.65 -5.44
N LEU A 36 -2.68 -3.16 -6.04
CA LEU A 36 -4.01 -3.77 -5.99
C LEU A 36 -4.79 -3.44 -7.28
N ALA A 37 -5.29 -4.46 -7.97
CA ALA A 37 -6.11 -4.37 -9.17
C ALA A 37 -5.54 -3.41 -10.24
N GLY A 38 -4.22 -3.46 -10.48
CA GLY A 38 -3.55 -2.59 -11.45
C GLY A 38 -3.33 -1.14 -11.00
N SER A 39 -3.58 -0.84 -9.72
CA SER A 39 -3.30 0.45 -9.09
C SER A 39 -2.38 0.26 -7.87
N PHE A 40 -2.00 1.36 -7.22
CA PHE A 40 -1.23 1.35 -5.98
C PHE A 40 -2.06 1.94 -4.85
N VAL A 41 -2.28 1.16 -3.80
CA VAL A 41 -2.97 1.60 -2.60
C VAL A 41 -1.95 2.06 -1.59
N ARG A 42 -2.11 3.30 -1.13
CA ARG A 42 -1.35 3.89 -0.03
C ARG A 42 -2.23 3.97 1.20
N VAL A 43 -1.85 3.23 2.23
CA VAL A 43 -2.49 3.25 3.55
C VAL A 43 -1.61 4.05 4.50
N VAL A 44 -2.17 5.08 5.10
CA VAL A 44 -1.49 5.92 6.09
C VAL A 44 -2.17 5.70 7.43
N GLN A 45 -1.42 5.13 8.36
CA GLN A 45 -1.84 4.98 9.75
C GLN A 45 -1.37 6.20 10.54
N GLY A 46 -2.29 7.13 10.77
CA GLY A 46 -2.09 8.23 11.71
C GLY A 46 -2.43 7.82 13.14
N ARG A 47 -2.06 8.66 14.10
CA ARG A 47 -2.32 8.43 15.54
C ARG A 47 -3.81 8.33 15.90
N VAL A 48 -4.68 8.96 15.11
CA VAL A 48 -6.13 9.08 15.39
C VAL A 48 -6.98 8.40 14.31
N MET A 49 -6.52 8.41 13.06
CA MET A 49 -7.24 7.81 11.93
C MET A 49 -6.29 7.10 10.99
N THR A 50 -6.79 6.02 10.40
CA THR A 50 -6.17 5.34 9.26
C THR A 50 -6.91 5.77 8.00
N SER A 51 -6.17 6.19 6.97
CA SER A 51 -6.74 6.53 5.67
C SER A 51 -6.10 5.70 4.55
N ALA A 52 -6.85 5.46 3.49
CA ALA A 52 -6.36 4.79 2.29
C ALA A 52 -6.63 5.66 1.06
N SER A 53 -5.71 5.64 0.11
CA SER A 53 -5.81 6.34 -1.17
C SER A 53 -5.30 5.46 -2.30
N THR A 54 -5.88 5.60 -3.48
CA THR A 54 -5.52 4.83 -4.68
C THR A 54 -4.83 5.72 -5.69
N HIS A 55 -3.73 5.24 -6.26
CA HIS A 55 -2.90 5.97 -7.22
C HIS A 55 -2.65 5.09 -8.45
N ALA A 56 -2.71 5.68 -9.65
CA ALA A 56 -2.37 4.97 -10.88
C ALA A 56 -0.83 4.82 -11.05
N ASP A 57 -0.06 5.75 -10.47
CA ASP A 57 1.40 5.78 -10.58
C ASP A 57 2.07 5.36 -9.26
N PRO A 58 3.03 4.41 -9.29
CA PRO A 58 3.77 4.01 -8.10
C PRO A 58 4.58 5.16 -7.47
N ALA A 59 5.10 6.10 -8.26
CA ALA A 59 5.88 7.22 -7.70
C ALA A 59 4.96 8.17 -6.92
N ALA A 60 3.76 8.45 -7.41
CA ALA A 60 2.73 9.18 -6.69
C ALA A 60 2.34 8.50 -5.37
N ALA A 61 2.15 7.17 -5.36
CA ALA A 61 1.82 6.40 -4.16
C ALA A 61 2.92 6.44 -3.08
N ARG A 62 4.18 6.62 -3.50
CA ARG A 62 5.38 6.67 -2.64
C ARG A 62 5.81 8.08 -2.29
N LYS A 63 5.04 9.12 -2.60
CA LYS A 63 5.47 10.49 -2.33
C LYS A 63 5.70 10.73 -0.82
N GLY A 64 6.82 11.36 -0.49
CA GLY A 64 7.10 11.91 0.85
C GLY A 64 7.44 10.91 1.95
N GLY A 65 7.86 9.68 1.61
CA GLY A 65 8.28 8.72 2.63
C GLY A 65 9.54 7.96 2.27
N ASP A 66 10.22 7.50 3.32
CA ASP A 66 11.35 6.58 3.23
C ASP A 66 10.81 5.17 3.34
N TYR A 67 10.77 4.45 2.21
CA TYR A 67 10.15 3.14 2.12
C TYR A 67 11.18 2.04 1.93
N VAL A 68 10.97 0.92 2.61
CA VAL A 68 11.69 -0.34 2.41
C VAL A 68 10.71 -1.38 1.88
N LEU A 69 11.22 -2.33 1.09
CA LEU A 69 10.46 -3.51 0.70
C LEU A 69 10.22 -4.37 1.95
N LEU A 70 9.02 -4.93 2.04
CA LEU A 70 8.73 -6.00 2.99
C LEU A 70 9.13 -7.32 2.35
N ASP A 71 10.07 -8.03 2.98
CA ASP A 71 10.33 -9.45 2.75
C ASP A 71 9.33 -10.34 3.51
#